data_AF-E2NHV7-F1
#
_entry.id   AF-E2NHV7-F1
#
_cell.length_a   1.000
_cell.length_b   1.000
_cell.length_c   1.000
_cell.angle_alpha   90.00
_cell.angle_beta   90.00
_cell.angle_gamma   90.00
#
_symmetry.space_group_name_H-M   'P 1'
#
loop_
_entity.id
_entity.type
_entity.pdbx_description
1 polymer ?
#
loop_
_entity_poly.entity_id
_entity_poly.type
_entity_poly.pdbx_seq_one_letter_code
_entity_poly.pdbx_strand_id
1 'polypeptide(L)'
;MKTKFIYVILAALLTGSQTISAQNKDNKTNKQRPTPEQMIQRQANQMVTTLMLDDATAAKFTPVYEKYLKDLSECRMMNRRERPRNNNAEATPATKPVLTDAEIEKQIKDQFAQSRKILDIREKYYNEFRKILSPKQIAKIYQTEKSNANKFRKEFDRRKGQKHGQGKRLAHARPASNNK
;
A
#
# COMPACT_ATOMS: atom_id res chain seq x y z
N MET A 1 38.36 -15.56 -66.31
CA MET A 1 37.96 -16.97 -66.07
C MET A 1 38.63 -17.43 -64.79
N LYS A 2 38.01 -17.88 -63.71
CA LYS A 2 36.67 -18.43 -63.46
C LYS A 2 36.50 -18.44 -61.93
N THR A 3 35.31 -18.03 -61.45
CA THR A 3 34.62 -18.50 -60.22
C THR A 3 35.39 -18.35 -58.89
N LYS A 4 34.92 -17.67 -57.84
CA LYS A 4 33.63 -17.78 -57.15
C LYS A 4 33.48 -16.58 -56.18
N PHE A 5 32.85 -15.50 -56.64
CA PHE A 5 32.45 -14.35 -55.81
C PHE A 5 31.00 -14.50 -55.27
N ILE A 6 30.59 -15.74 -54.97
CA ILE A 6 29.20 -16.05 -54.61
C ILE A 6 29.25 -17.09 -53.50
N TYR A 7 29.53 -16.67 -52.27
CA TYR A 7 28.92 -17.18 -51.02
C TYR A 7 29.12 -16.16 -49.87
N VAL A 8 29.32 -14.88 -50.22
CA VAL A 8 29.42 -13.75 -49.26
C VAL A 8 28.01 -13.25 -48.85
N ILE A 9 26.92 -13.93 -49.28
CA ILE A 9 25.54 -13.44 -49.09
C ILE A 9 24.62 -14.49 -48.40
N LEU A 10 25.14 -15.57 -47.79
CA LEU A 10 24.27 -16.58 -47.14
C LEU A 10 24.75 -17.12 -45.78
N ALA A 11 25.47 -16.31 -45.00
CA ALA A 11 25.76 -16.60 -43.59
C ALA A 11 25.51 -15.40 -42.65
N ALA A 12 24.78 -14.39 -43.12
CA ALA A 12 24.40 -13.19 -42.36
C ALA A 12 23.00 -13.33 -41.72
N LEU A 13 22.62 -14.54 -41.28
CA LEU A 13 21.29 -14.80 -40.70
C LEU A 13 21.30 -15.67 -39.44
N LEU A 14 22.42 -15.72 -38.70
CA LEU A 14 22.53 -16.46 -37.44
C LEU A 14 23.21 -15.68 -36.31
N THR A 15 23.06 -14.34 -36.29
CA THR A 15 23.43 -13.50 -35.14
C THR A 15 22.34 -12.46 -34.86
N GLY A 16 21.08 -12.91 -34.86
CA GLY A 16 19.90 -12.10 -34.60
C GLY A 16 19.00 -12.72 -33.53
N SER A 17 19.57 -13.34 -32.50
CA SER A 17 18.84 -13.73 -31.29
C SER A 17 19.38 -12.96 -30.10
N GLN A 18 19.28 -11.63 -30.17
CA GLN A 18 19.18 -10.86 -28.94
C GLN A 18 17.81 -11.17 -28.36
N THR A 19 17.75 -12.29 -27.64
CA THR A 19 16.80 -12.43 -26.55
C THR A 19 16.95 -11.16 -25.73
N ILE A 20 15.89 -10.36 -25.63
CA ILE A 20 15.85 -9.24 -24.68
C ILE A 20 16.07 -9.90 -23.33
N SER A 21 17.29 -9.76 -22.83
CA SER A 21 17.70 -10.26 -21.54
C SER A 21 16.70 -9.83 -20.49
N ALA A 22 15.88 -10.77 -20.04
CA ALA A 22 15.25 -10.76 -18.72
C ALA A 22 16.30 -10.90 -17.58
N GLN A 23 17.58 -10.72 -17.91
CA GLN A 23 18.72 -10.68 -17.00
C GLN A 23 19.00 -9.23 -16.62
N ASN A 24 18.07 -8.63 -15.89
CA ASN A 24 18.43 -7.65 -14.88
C ASN A 24 17.99 -8.25 -13.53
N LYS A 25 18.61 -9.38 -13.18
CA LYS A 25 18.43 -10.06 -11.90
C LYS A 25 19.44 -9.60 -10.84
N ASP A 26 20.32 -8.66 -11.16
CA ASP A 26 21.46 -8.31 -10.27
C ASP A 26 21.30 -6.97 -9.52
N ASN A 27 20.16 -6.28 -9.70
CA ASN A 27 19.74 -5.18 -8.82
C ASN A 27 18.48 -5.53 -8.00
N LYS A 28 18.30 -6.81 -7.70
CA LYS A 28 17.44 -7.27 -6.59
C LYS A 28 18.28 -7.35 -5.30
N THR A 29 19.07 -6.32 -5.03
CA THR A 29 19.57 -6.09 -3.68
C THR A 29 18.36 -5.91 -2.79
N ASN A 30 18.07 -6.96 -2.02
CA ASN A 30 17.48 -6.94 -0.69
C ASN A 30 16.88 -5.58 -0.30
N LYS A 31 15.77 -5.14 -0.92
CA LYS A 31 15.05 -3.93 -0.49
C LYS A 31 14.43 -4.30 0.84
N GLN A 32 15.20 -4.11 1.90
CA GLN A 32 14.78 -4.31 3.26
C GLN A 32 13.46 -3.56 3.45
N ARG A 33 12.46 -4.26 3.98
CA ARG A 33 11.16 -3.65 4.24
C ARG A 33 11.42 -2.42 5.11
N PRO A 34 10.89 -1.23 4.74
CA PRO A 34 11.11 -0.03 5.51
C PRO A 34 10.74 -0.27 6.97
N THR A 35 11.58 0.19 7.89
CA THR A 35 11.25 0.12 9.32
C THR A 35 10.02 0.99 9.63
N PRO A 36 9.29 0.73 10.74
CA PRO A 36 8.17 1.59 11.13
C PRO A 36 8.55 3.07 11.23
N GLU A 37 9.74 3.35 11.76
CA GLU A 37 10.29 4.71 11.86
C GLU A 37 10.56 5.34 10.50
N GLN A 38 11.18 4.60 9.57
CA GLN A 38 11.38 5.07 8.19
C GLN A 38 10.05 5.36 7.48
N MET A 39 8.98 4.61 7.79
CA MET A 39 7.65 4.89 7.24
C MET A 39 7.02 6.14 7.85
N ILE A 40 7.20 6.37 9.15
CA ILE A 40 6.75 7.58 9.84
C ILE A 40 7.47 8.80 9.25
N GLN A 41 8.79 8.74 9.11
CA GLN A 41 9.59 9.82 8.53
C GLN A 41 9.18 10.13 7.09
N ARG A 42 8.94 9.10 6.26
CA ARG A 42 8.42 9.30 4.89
C ARG A 42 7.06 9.98 4.86
N GLN A 43 6.15 9.61 5.78
CA GLN A 43 4.85 10.27 5.88
C GLN A 43 4.98 11.72 6.33
N ALA A 44 5.90 12.02 7.25
CA ALA A 44 6.18 13.38 7.67
C ALA A 44 6.75 14.23 6.52
N ASN A 45 7.74 13.72 5.80
CA ASN A 45 8.31 14.40 4.63
C ASN A 45 7.26 14.64 3.53
N GLN A 46 6.40 13.65 3.26
CA GLN A 46 5.29 13.84 2.32
C GLN A 46 4.31 14.92 2.79
N MET A 47 4.05 15.02 4.09
CA MET A 47 3.17 16.04 4.64
C MET A 47 3.79 17.42 4.56
N VAL A 48 5.09 17.57 4.82
CA VAL A 48 5.85 18.82 4.63
C VAL A 48 5.68 19.33 3.19
N THR A 49 5.87 18.45 2.19
CA THR A 49 5.67 18.82 0.78
C THR A 49 4.20 19.14 0.47
N THR A 50 3.26 18.36 1.00
CA THR A 50 1.81 18.55 0.76
C THR A 50 1.31 19.89 1.33
N LEU A 51 1.91 20.34 2.43
CA LEU A 51 1.56 21.60 3.10
C LEU A 51 2.40 22.79 2.61
N MET A 52 3.37 22.55 1.73
CA MET A 52 4.29 23.56 1.19
C MET A 52 4.99 24.36 2.30
N LEU A 53 5.51 23.65 3.31
CA LEU A 53 6.20 24.31 4.43
C LEU A 53 7.61 24.74 4.00
N ASP A 54 8.04 25.90 4.48
CA ASP A 54 9.44 26.31 4.44
C ASP A 54 10.29 25.48 5.44
N ASP A 55 11.61 25.52 5.27
CA ASP A 55 12.54 24.70 6.07
C ASP A 55 12.44 24.97 7.58
N ALA A 56 12.22 26.23 7.99
CA ALA A 56 12.12 26.59 9.41
C ALA A 56 10.82 26.06 10.03
N THR A 57 9.71 26.15 9.31
CA THR A 57 8.42 25.60 9.72
C THR A 57 8.44 24.07 9.70
N ALA A 58 9.05 23.47 8.68
CA ALA A 58 9.20 22.02 8.54
C ALA A 58 10.03 21.41 9.69
N ALA A 59 11.10 22.07 10.11
CA ALA A 59 11.94 21.64 11.22
C ALA A 59 11.17 21.57 12.55
N LYS A 60 10.22 22.51 12.78
CA LYS A 60 9.35 22.52 13.97
C LYS A 60 8.18 21.53 13.83
N PHE A 61 7.61 21.43 12.64
CA PHE A 61 6.43 20.60 12.36
C PHE A 61 6.74 19.10 12.43
N THR A 62 7.83 18.66 11.80
CA THR A 62 8.19 17.26 11.63
C THR A 62 8.15 16.46 12.94
N PRO A 63 8.87 16.86 14.02
CA PRO A 63 8.87 16.09 15.27
C PRO A 63 7.48 16.03 15.93
N VAL A 64 6.66 17.08 15.81
CA VAL A 64 5.29 17.10 16.33
C VAL A 64 4.41 16.11 15.55
N TYR A 65 4.53 16.11 14.23
CA TYR A 65 3.74 15.24 13.36
C TYR A 65 4.16 13.76 13.46
N GLU A 66 5.45 13.46 13.60
CA GLU A 66 5.93 12.09 13.83
C GLU A 66 5.39 11.52 15.15
N LYS A 67 5.40 12.31 16.21
CA LYS A 67 4.82 11.91 17.50
C LYS A 67 3.31 11.67 17.39
N TYR A 68 2.59 12.53 16.67
CA TYR A 68 1.17 12.34 16.38
C TYR A 68 0.91 11.02 15.61
N LEU A 69 1.71 10.71 14.59
CA LEU A 69 1.59 9.44 13.85
C LEU A 69 1.85 8.22 14.74
N LYS A 70 2.80 8.32 15.66
CA LYS A 70 3.12 7.26 16.63
C LYS A 70 1.95 7.03 17.59
N ASP A 71 1.44 8.08 18.24
CA ASP A 71 0.31 8.01 19.17
C ASP A 71 -0.94 7.43 18.48
N LEU A 72 -1.20 7.83 17.22
CA LEU A 72 -2.27 7.26 16.40
C LEU A 72 -2.04 5.78 16.08
N SER A 73 -0.81 5.38 15.78
CA SER A 73 -0.46 3.99 15.49
C SER A 73 -0.67 3.08 16.70
N GLU A 74 -0.25 3.54 17.88
CA GLU A 74 -0.46 2.83 19.15
C GLU A 74 -1.95 2.62 19.45
N CYS A 75 -2.76 3.66 19.25
CA CYS A 75 -4.22 3.54 19.40
C CYS A 75 -4.84 2.51 18.45
N ARG A 76 -4.35 2.41 17.21
CA ARG A 76 -4.82 1.41 16.24
C ARG A 76 -4.45 -0.01 16.63
N MET A 77 -3.32 -0.20 17.30
CA MET A 77 -2.83 -1.51 17.73
C MET A 77 -3.49 -2.03 19.01
N MET A 78 -4.04 -1.14 19.86
CA MET A 78 -4.61 -1.50 21.18
C MET A 78 -5.65 -2.62 21.14
N ASN A 79 -6.49 -2.68 20.10
CA ASN A 79 -7.54 -3.69 19.94
C ASN A 79 -7.24 -4.69 18.82
N ARG A 80 -5.99 -4.76 18.36
CA ARG A 80 -5.60 -5.66 17.28
C ARG A 80 -5.62 -7.10 17.80
N ARG A 81 -6.57 -7.89 17.30
CA ARG A 81 -6.53 -9.34 17.52
C ARG A 81 -5.25 -9.92 16.94
N GLU A 82 -4.63 -10.81 17.71
CA GLU A 82 -3.60 -11.68 17.17
C GLU A 82 -4.23 -12.48 16.02
N ARG A 83 -3.69 -12.27 14.83
CA ARG A 83 -4.11 -13.05 13.67
C ARG A 83 -3.26 -14.32 13.70
N PRO A 84 -3.86 -15.52 13.72
CA PRO A 84 -3.08 -16.75 13.66
C PRO A 84 -2.19 -16.68 12.41
N ARG A 85 -0.89 -16.85 12.63
CA ARG A 85 0.13 -16.80 11.59
C ARG A 85 0.02 -18.12 10.84
N ASN A 86 -0.87 -18.21 9.85
CA ASN A 86 -0.95 -19.37 8.98
C ASN A 86 0.34 -19.44 8.15
N ASN A 87 1.35 -20.12 8.71
CA ASN A 87 2.64 -20.40 8.06
C ASN A 87 2.56 -21.65 7.15
N ASN A 88 1.41 -22.32 7.07
CA ASN A 88 1.27 -23.55 6.31
C ASN A 88 0.55 -23.26 4.99
N ALA A 89 1.24 -23.52 3.87
CA ALA A 89 0.74 -23.36 2.51
C ALA A 89 -0.35 -24.37 2.12
N GLU A 90 -0.75 -25.27 3.03
CA GLU A 90 -1.72 -26.36 2.80
C GLU A 90 -2.90 -26.33 3.78
N ALA A 91 -3.16 -25.21 4.46
CA ALA A 91 -4.36 -25.11 5.28
C ALA A 91 -5.61 -25.01 4.36
N THR A 92 -6.37 -26.10 4.29
CA THR A 92 -7.79 -26.10 3.93
C THR A 92 -8.49 -24.91 4.59
N PRO A 93 -9.50 -24.28 3.95
CA PRO A 93 -10.14 -23.09 4.48
C PRO A 93 -10.84 -23.44 5.79
N ALA A 94 -10.12 -23.30 6.91
CA ALA A 94 -10.67 -23.47 8.23
C ALA A 94 -11.84 -22.50 8.36
N THR A 95 -13.04 -23.06 8.57
CA THR A 95 -14.25 -22.32 8.86
C THR A 95 -13.91 -21.34 9.97
N LYS A 96 -13.95 -20.04 9.68
CA LYS A 96 -13.66 -19.04 10.72
C LYS A 96 -14.67 -19.25 11.84
N PRO A 97 -14.25 -19.41 13.10
CA PRO A 97 -15.18 -19.53 14.20
C PRO A 97 -16.11 -18.32 14.21
N VAL A 98 -17.41 -18.59 14.29
CA VAL A 98 -18.43 -17.55 14.46
C VAL A 98 -18.24 -16.99 15.87
N LEU A 99 -18.09 -15.67 15.98
CA LEU A 99 -17.94 -15.00 17.26
C LEU A 99 -19.25 -15.07 18.03
N THR A 100 -19.16 -15.26 19.34
CA THR A 100 -20.32 -15.20 20.25
C THR A 100 -20.80 -13.75 20.41
N ASP A 101 -22.07 -13.56 20.77
CA ASP A 101 -22.65 -12.23 20.99
C ASP A 101 -21.88 -11.42 22.04
N ALA A 102 -21.42 -12.07 23.11
CA ALA A 102 -20.60 -11.44 24.14
C ALA A 102 -19.24 -10.95 23.61
N GLU A 103 -18.61 -11.72 22.73
CA GLU A 103 -17.36 -11.30 22.08
C GLU A 103 -17.60 -10.16 21.08
N ILE A 104 -18.73 -10.16 20.37
CA ILE A 104 -19.13 -9.07 19.47
C ILE A 104 -19.38 -7.79 20.28
N GLU A 105 -20.12 -7.88 21.38
CA GLU A 105 -20.39 -6.74 22.26
C GLU A 105 -19.09 -6.13 22.81
N LYS A 106 -18.16 -6.99 23.29
CA LYS A 106 -16.84 -6.52 23.73
C LYS A 106 -16.10 -5.78 22.63
N GLN A 107 -16.13 -6.28 21.39
CA GLN A 107 -15.47 -5.61 20.26
C GLN A 107 -16.07 -4.25 19.93
N ILE A 108 -17.40 -4.15 19.99
CA ILE A 108 -18.10 -2.88 19.76
C ILE A 108 -17.68 -1.87 20.84
N LYS A 109 -17.67 -2.27 22.11
CA LYS A 109 -17.22 -1.43 23.23
C LYS A 109 -15.75 -1.01 23.08
N ASP A 110 -14.88 -1.95 22.70
CA ASP A 110 -13.47 -1.69 22.44
C ASP A 110 -13.28 -0.66 21.30
N GLN A 111 -14.08 -0.75 20.22
CA GLN A 111 -14.06 0.23 19.12
C GLN A 111 -14.50 1.62 19.56
N PHE A 112 -15.47 1.75 20.46
CA PHE A 112 -15.85 3.05 21.02
C PHE A 112 -14.72 3.65 21.85
N ALA A 113 -14.08 2.86 22.70
CA ALA A 113 -12.94 3.31 23.49
C ALA A 113 -11.77 3.76 22.60
N GLN A 114 -11.47 2.99 21.55
CA GLN A 114 -10.45 3.36 20.57
C GLN A 114 -10.81 4.67 19.83
N SER A 115 -12.07 4.82 19.42
CA SER A 115 -12.53 6.02 18.69
C SER A 115 -12.41 7.27 19.55
N ARG A 116 -12.74 7.20 20.84
CA ARG A 116 -12.55 8.29 21.81
C ARG A 116 -11.08 8.69 21.93
N LYS A 117 -10.18 7.72 22.15
CA LYS A 117 -8.73 7.99 22.24
C LYS A 117 -8.18 8.65 20.98
N ILE A 118 -8.63 8.25 19.79
CA ILE A 118 -8.21 8.86 18.53
C ILE A 118 -8.68 10.32 18.46
N LEU A 119 -9.89 10.63 18.93
CA LEU A 119 -10.39 12.00 19.00
C LEU A 119 -9.56 12.84 19.99
N ASP A 120 -9.28 12.31 21.18
CA ASP A 120 -8.48 13.00 22.20
C ASP A 120 -7.06 13.33 21.67
N ILE A 121 -6.42 12.40 20.95
CA ILE A 121 -5.13 12.63 20.29
C ILE A 121 -5.26 13.73 19.23
N ARG A 122 -6.30 13.68 18.40
CA ARG A 122 -6.50 14.69 17.35
C ARG A 122 -6.71 16.08 17.91
N GLU A 123 -7.46 16.21 18.99
CA GLU A 123 -7.68 17.48 19.68
C GLU A 123 -6.39 17.99 20.33
N LYS A 124 -5.67 17.13 21.05
CA LYS A 124 -4.37 17.46 21.64
C LYS A 124 -3.39 17.99 20.58
N TYR A 125 -3.24 17.28 19.47
CA TYR A 125 -2.30 17.67 18.42
C TYR A 125 -2.80 18.80 17.54
N TYR A 126 -4.11 19.05 17.45
CA TYR A 126 -4.63 20.27 16.84
C TYR A 126 -4.03 21.50 17.52
N ASN A 127 -4.04 21.54 18.85
CA ASN A 127 -3.47 22.65 19.62
C ASN A 127 -1.97 22.81 19.39
N GLU A 128 -1.21 21.71 19.30
CA GLU A 128 0.22 21.74 18.96
C GLU A 128 0.46 22.22 17.52
N PHE A 129 -0.31 21.73 16.56
CA PHE A 129 -0.20 22.17 15.17
C PHE A 129 -0.56 23.65 15.03
N ARG A 130 -1.55 24.17 15.78
CA ARG A 130 -1.95 25.58 15.68
C ARG A 130 -0.88 26.57 16.10
N LYS A 131 0.13 26.14 16.86
CA LYS A 131 1.32 26.96 17.21
C LYS A 131 2.26 27.17 16.01
N ILE A 132 2.17 26.33 14.99
CA ILE A 132 3.13 26.27 13.86
C ILE A 132 2.44 26.46 12.52
N LEU A 133 1.19 26.01 12.38
CA LEU A 133 0.44 25.92 11.15
C LEU A 133 -0.87 26.73 11.21
N SER A 134 -1.30 27.21 10.05
CA SER A 134 -2.61 27.80 9.87
C SER A 134 -3.74 26.76 9.96
N PRO A 135 -4.98 27.17 10.31
CA PRO A 135 -6.14 26.28 10.26
C PRO A 135 -6.35 25.60 8.90
N LYS A 136 -6.03 26.31 7.79
CA LYS A 136 -6.16 25.77 6.43
C LYS A 136 -5.18 24.62 6.17
N GLN A 137 -3.93 24.75 6.62
CA GLN A 137 -2.93 23.68 6.53
C GLN A 137 -3.32 22.48 7.39
N ILE A 138 -3.84 22.72 8.60
CA ILE A 138 -4.29 21.63 9.49
C ILE A 138 -5.49 20.90 8.89
N ALA A 139 -6.44 21.61 8.30
CA ALA A 139 -7.54 20.98 7.56
C ALA A 139 -7.02 20.10 6.41
N LYS A 140 -5.95 20.53 5.73
CA LYS A 140 -5.30 19.75 4.67
C LYS A 140 -4.65 18.47 5.19
N ILE A 141 -4.08 18.47 6.41
CA ILE A 141 -3.58 17.25 7.07
C ILE A 141 -4.71 16.21 7.16
N TYR A 142 -5.85 16.59 7.76
CA TYR A 142 -6.97 15.67 7.96
C TYR A 142 -7.60 15.18 6.66
N GLN A 143 -7.70 16.04 5.65
CA GLN A 143 -8.15 15.64 4.31
C GLN A 143 -7.21 14.61 3.67
N THR A 144 -5.90 14.84 3.80
CA THR A 144 -4.87 13.96 3.24
C THR A 144 -4.87 12.61 3.94
N GLU A 145 -4.99 12.58 5.27
CA GLU A 145 -5.16 11.34 6.05
C GLU A 145 -6.38 10.55 5.59
N LYS A 146 -7.54 11.21 5.45
CA LYS A 146 -8.79 10.58 5.00
C LYS A 146 -8.65 10.01 3.60
N SER A 147 -8.03 10.75 2.68
CA SER A 147 -7.75 10.30 1.31
C SER A 147 -6.83 9.07 1.30
N ASN A 148 -5.75 9.10 2.10
CA ASN A 148 -4.82 7.98 2.21
C ASN A 148 -5.49 6.73 2.79
N ALA A 149 -6.28 6.87 3.85
CA ALA A 149 -7.06 5.76 4.41
C ALA A 149 -8.01 5.14 3.38
N ASN A 150 -8.68 5.97 2.57
CA ASN A 150 -9.55 5.49 1.49
C ASN A 150 -8.78 4.76 0.40
N LYS A 151 -7.60 5.24 0.01
CA LYS A 151 -6.72 4.55 -0.96
C LYS A 151 -6.30 3.19 -0.42
N PHE A 152 -5.87 3.11 0.85
CA PHE A 152 -5.51 1.84 1.48
C PHE A 152 -6.68 0.87 1.55
N ARG A 153 -7.89 1.35 1.90
CA ARG A 153 -9.10 0.54 1.91
C ARG A 153 -9.40 -0.04 0.52
N LYS A 154 -9.45 0.82 -0.51
CA LYS A 154 -9.69 0.39 -1.90
C LYS A 154 -8.66 -0.62 -2.38
N GLU A 155 -7.38 -0.39 -2.08
CA GLU A 155 -6.30 -1.30 -2.46
C GLU A 155 -6.39 -2.65 -1.72
N PHE A 156 -6.76 -2.63 -0.44
CA PHE A 156 -7.00 -3.84 0.34
C PHE A 156 -8.18 -4.64 -0.21
N ASP A 157 -9.30 -3.98 -0.52
CA ASP A 157 -10.50 -4.60 -1.09
C ASP A 157 -10.20 -5.21 -2.46
N ARG A 158 -9.48 -4.48 -3.32
CA ARG A 158 -9.00 -4.97 -4.62
C ARG A 158 -8.17 -6.25 -4.47
N ARG A 159 -7.23 -6.28 -3.52
CA ARG A 159 -6.40 -7.46 -3.25
C ARG A 159 -7.19 -8.63 -2.69
N LYS A 160 -8.21 -8.39 -1.86
CA LYS A 160 -9.11 -9.45 -1.40
C LYS A 160 -9.93 -10.04 -2.55
N GLY A 161 -10.49 -9.18 -3.41
CA GLY A 161 -11.28 -9.61 -4.57
C GLY A 161 -10.46 -10.43 -5.58
N GLN A 162 -9.17 -10.13 -5.74
CA GLN A 162 -8.27 -10.91 -6.61
C GLN A 162 -7.92 -12.30 -6.07
N LYS A 163 -8.11 -12.58 -4.77
CA LYS A 163 -7.74 -13.88 -4.19
C LYS A 163 -8.80 -14.98 -4.35
N HIS A 164 -9.98 -14.70 -4.89
CA HIS A 164 -11.08 -15.68 -5.02
C HIS A 164 -11.67 -15.82 -6.44
N GLY A 165 -10.94 -15.44 -7.51
CA GLY A 165 -11.52 -15.57 -8.85
C GLY A 165 -10.59 -15.27 -10.02
N GLN A 166 -9.64 -16.17 -10.28
CA GLN A 166 -9.14 -16.42 -11.64
C GLN A 166 -8.98 -17.93 -11.88
N GLY A 167 -10.07 -18.67 -11.66
CA GLY A 167 -10.38 -19.79 -12.53
C GLY A 167 -11.06 -19.21 -13.77
N LYS A 168 -10.43 -19.36 -14.93
CA LYS A 168 -10.95 -19.17 -16.30
C LYS A 168 -12.27 -18.38 -16.41
N ARG A 169 -12.21 -17.08 -16.68
CA ARG A 169 -13.23 -16.48 -17.54
C ARG A 169 -12.90 -16.92 -18.97
N LEU A 170 -13.55 -17.99 -19.42
CA LEU A 170 -13.68 -18.27 -20.84
C LEU A 170 -14.23 -17.00 -21.48
N ALA A 171 -13.48 -16.46 -22.44
CA ALA A 171 -13.97 -15.42 -23.32
C ALA A 171 -15.27 -15.95 -23.93
N HIS A 172 -16.39 -15.31 -23.62
CA HIS A 172 -17.64 -15.56 -24.31
C HIS A 172 -17.36 -15.35 -25.80
N ALA A 173 -17.45 -16.45 -26.55
CA ALA A 173 -17.41 -16.42 -28.00
C ALA A 173 -18.49 -15.44 -28.49
N ARG A 174 -18.09 -14.46 -29.29
CA ARG A 174 -19.02 -13.72 -30.14
C ARG A 174 -19.72 -14.76 -31.03
N PRO A 175 -21.06 -14.80 -31.10
CA PRO A 175 -21.70 -15.55 -32.16
C PRO A 175 -21.32 -14.91 -33.50
N ALA A 176 -20.80 -15.72 -34.42
CA ALA A 176 -20.58 -15.31 -35.79
C ALA A 176 -21.93 -14.95 -36.41
N SER A 177 -22.03 -13.74 -36.96
CA SER A 177 -23.15 -13.30 -37.78
C SER A 177 -23.20 -14.17 -39.04
N ASN A 178 -24.16 -15.09 -39.11
CA ASN A 178 -24.51 -15.76 -40.36
C ASN A 178 -25.31 -14.77 -41.21
N ASN A 179 -24.67 -14.25 -42.27
CA ASN A 179 -25.40 -13.68 -43.41
C ASN A 179 -25.50 -14.76 -44.49
N LYS A 180 -26.74 -15.11 -44.85
CA LYS A 180 -27.12 -15.65 -46.16
C LYS A 180 -28.31 -14.85 -46.65
#